data_AF-A5G5E3-F1
#
_entry.id   AF-A5G5E3-F1
#
_cell.length_a   1.000
_cell.length_b   1.000
_cell.length_c   1.000
_cell.angle_alpha   90.00
_cell.angle_beta   90.00
_cell.angle_gamma   90.00
#
_symmetry.space_group_name_H-M   'P 1'
#
loop_
_entity.id
_entity.type
_entity.pdbx_description
1 polymer ?
#
loop_
_entity_poly.entity_id
_entity_poly.type
_entity_poly.pdbx_seq_one_letter_code
_entity_poly.pdbx_strand_id
1 'polypeptide(L)'
;MEFQEPLRTIGLEIIKSYEKRLKLVNTLVVEAMKRVNNYCREQDEMSRRLKENLSRHGGMRKKDFDALMETVLAKRRERETKTRQQLETIWQEEGEMILILKKVLTGNCNPADFEIMKRDILLRLREREKEVAKSLMKFQLEQEELIAALKNLLSKGEEVRIKDLKSVVKTLGNRDRESSDEIDRILDEFDRIRREVAAQWEGVFSFYDKTAWQG
;
A
#
# COMPACT_ATOMS: atom_id res chain seq x y z
N MET A 1 -21.86 -3.52 -41.20
CA MET A 1 -21.11 -4.58 -40.49
C MET A 1 -19.60 -4.30 -40.43
N GLU A 2 -19.05 -3.31 -41.16
CA GLU A 2 -17.60 -3.02 -41.23
C GLU A 2 -16.97 -2.31 -40.01
N PHE A 3 -17.76 -1.66 -39.15
CA PHE A 3 -17.22 -0.90 -38.00
C PHE A 3 -16.94 -1.74 -36.74
N GLN A 4 -17.36 -3.01 -36.68
CA GLN A 4 -17.21 -3.84 -35.47
C GLN A 4 -15.80 -4.41 -35.28
N GLU A 5 -15.10 -4.77 -36.36
CA GLU A 5 -13.74 -5.35 -36.30
C GLU A 5 -12.66 -4.34 -35.85
N PRO A 6 -12.65 -3.08 -36.32
CA PRO A 6 -11.72 -2.06 -35.83
C PRO A 6 -11.92 -1.73 -34.35
N LEU A 7 -13.17 -1.58 -33.89
CA LEU A 7 -13.50 -1.32 -32.49
C LEU A 7 -13.08 -2.48 -31.57
N ARG A 8 -13.26 -3.71 -32.03
CA ARG A 8 -12.81 -4.91 -31.32
C ARG A 8 -11.29 -4.96 -31.21
N THR A 9 -10.58 -4.58 -32.27
CA THR A 9 -9.11 -4.51 -32.30
C THR A 9 -8.59 -3.48 -31.31
N ILE A 10 -9.15 -2.26 -31.33
CA ILE A 10 -8.80 -1.18 -30.38
C ILE A 10 -9.12 -1.61 -28.93
N GLY A 11 -10.27 -2.25 -28.70
CA GLY A 11 -10.64 -2.77 -27.39
C GLY A 11 -9.64 -3.81 -26.86
N LEU A 12 -9.17 -4.72 -27.72
CA LEU A 12 -8.16 -5.71 -27.38
C LEU A 12 -6.79 -5.07 -27.08
N GLU A 13 -6.42 -4.01 -27.78
CA GLU A 13 -5.20 -3.24 -27.49
C GLU A 13 -5.27 -2.50 -26.15
N ILE A 14 -6.42 -1.91 -25.82
CA ILE A 14 -6.67 -1.28 -24.52
C ILE A 14 -6.58 -2.31 -23.40
N ILE A 15 -7.18 -3.51 -23.56
CA ILE A 15 -7.04 -4.59 -22.58
C ILE A 15 -5.58 -5.01 -22.42
N LYS A 16 -4.83 -5.20 -23.52
CA LYS A 16 -3.40 -5.55 -23.44
C LYS A 16 -2.59 -4.48 -22.73
N SER A 17 -2.90 -3.19 -22.95
CA SER A 17 -2.29 -2.07 -22.24
C SER A 17 -2.63 -2.11 -20.74
N TYR A 18 -3.88 -2.39 -20.39
CA TYR A 18 -4.31 -2.58 -19.00
C TYR A 18 -3.60 -3.76 -18.34
N GLU A 19 -3.55 -4.93 -18.98
CA GLU A 19 -2.84 -6.12 -18.50
C GLU A 19 -1.34 -5.85 -18.28
N LYS A 20 -0.69 -5.07 -19.16
CA LYS A 20 0.71 -4.66 -18.97
C LYS A 20 0.88 -3.78 -17.74
N ARG A 21 0.00 -2.79 -17.56
CA ARG A 21 0.03 -1.89 -16.40
C ARG A 21 -0.24 -2.66 -15.11
N LEU A 22 -1.18 -3.60 -15.14
CA LEU A 22 -1.46 -4.49 -14.02
C LEU A 22 -0.24 -5.32 -13.64
N LYS A 23 0.47 -5.89 -14.62
CA LYS A 23 1.71 -6.63 -14.37
C LYS A 23 2.77 -5.75 -13.71
N LEU A 24 2.90 -4.49 -14.14
CA LEU A 24 3.82 -3.53 -13.52
C LEU A 24 3.42 -3.25 -12.06
N VAL A 25 2.15 -2.96 -11.80
CA VAL A 25 1.61 -2.76 -10.44
C VAL A 25 1.87 -4.01 -9.59
N ASN A 26 1.65 -5.20 -10.13
CA ASN A 26 1.93 -6.46 -9.44
C ASN A 26 3.42 -6.62 -9.09
N THR A 27 4.32 -6.28 -10.02
CA THR A 27 5.76 -6.25 -9.73
C THR A 27 6.08 -5.29 -8.58
N LEU A 28 5.53 -4.07 -8.60
CA LEU A 28 5.73 -3.08 -7.53
C LEU A 28 5.18 -3.56 -6.18
N VAL A 29 4.00 -4.20 -6.17
CA VAL A 29 3.42 -4.79 -4.96
C VAL A 29 4.30 -5.91 -4.40
N VAL A 30 4.77 -6.82 -5.25
CA VAL A 30 5.69 -7.90 -4.84
C VAL A 30 7.00 -7.34 -4.30
N GLU A 31 7.54 -6.30 -4.92
CA GLU A 31 8.73 -5.61 -4.43
C GLU A 31 8.49 -4.91 -3.09
N ALA A 32 7.34 -4.25 -2.92
CA ALA A 32 6.95 -3.66 -1.64
C ALA A 32 6.86 -4.74 -0.56
N MET A 33 6.21 -5.88 -0.83
CA MET A 33 6.15 -7.02 0.10
C MET A 33 7.53 -7.58 0.44
N LYS A 34 8.46 -7.65 -0.53
CA LYS A 34 9.86 -8.06 -0.28
C LYS A 34 10.58 -7.08 0.65
N ARG A 35 10.40 -5.77 0.42
CA ARG A 35 10.98 -4.73 1.30
C ARG A 35 10.43 -4.83 2.72
N VAL A 36 9.11 -4.99 2.85
CA VAL A 36 8.44 -5.26 4.14
C VAL A 36 9.08 -6.45 4.85
N ASN A 37 9.24 -7.59 4.17
CA ASN A 37 9.85 -8.79 4.74
C ASN A 37 11.31 -8.56 5.17
N ASN A 38 12.09 -7.80 4.40
CA ASN A 38 13.46 -7.47 4.75
C ASN A 38 13.53 -6.60 6.02
N TYR A 39 12.63 -5.63 6.17
CA TYR A 39 12.55 -4.82 7.38
C TYR A 39 12.19 -5.66 8.60
N CYS A 40 11.23 -6.57 8.48
CA CYS A 40 10.87 -7.49 9.57
C CYS A 40 12.09 -8.32 10.02
N ARG A 41 12.86 -8.86 9.06
CA ARG A 41 14.10 -9.60 9.37
C ARG A 41 15.16 -8.75 10.06
N GLU A 42 15.36 -7.51 9.60
CA GLU A 42 16.31 -6.58 10.24
C GLU A 42 15.90 -6.25 11.67
N GLN A 43 14.60 -6.05 11.91
CA GLN A 43 14.05 -5.81 13.24
C GLN A 43 14.18 -7.01 14.16
N ASP A 44 13.89 -8.21 13.69
CA ASP A 44 14.03 -9.44 14.47
C ASP A 44 15.47 -9.63 14.93
N GLU A 45 16.44 -9.39 14.03
CA GLU A 45 17.85 -9.49 14.34
C GLU A 45 18.31 -8.43 15.36
N MET A 46 17.90 -7.18 15.18
CA MET A 46 18.22 -6.11 16.13
C MET A 46 17.58 -6.34 17.50
N SER A 47 16.33 -6.81 17.53
CA SER A 47 15.60 -7.17 18.75
C SER A 47 16.30 -8.31 19.49
N ARG A 48 16.74 -9.35 18.77
CA ARG A 48 17.51 -10.46 19.33
C ARG A 48 18.82 -10.00 19.95
N ARG A 49 19.58 -9.16 19.25
CA ARG A 49 20.84 -8.58 19.76
C ARG A 49 20.61 -7.75 21.02
N LEU A 50 19.58 -6.91 21.02
CA LEU A 50 19.24 -6.07 22.16
C LEU A 50 18.80 -6.92 23.37
N LYS A 51 18.02 -7.98 23.14
CA LYS A 51 17.62 -8.96 24.15
C LYS A 51 18.83 -9.63 24.79
N GLU A 52 19.79 -10.05 23.97
CA GLU A 52 21.04 -10.65 24.45
C GLU A 52 21.83 -9.66 25.32
N ASN A 53 22.04 -8.42 24.85
CA ASN A 53 22.75 -7.38 25.58
C ASN A 53 22.08 -7.04 26.93
N LEU A 54 20.78 -6.80 26.94
CA LEU A 54 20.04 -6.48 28.17
C LEU A 54 20.01 -7.66 29.14
N SER A 55 20.05 -8.90 28.65
CA SER A 55 20.10 -10.08 29.52
C SER A 55 21.46 -10.30 30.15
N ARG A 56 22.55 -9.95 29.45
CA ARG A 56 23.93 -10.13 29.93
C ARG A 56 24.41 -8.97 30.80
N HIS A 57 24.11 -7.74 30.40
CA HIS A 57 24.67 -6.52 31.00
C HIS A 57 23.61 -5.67 31.71
N GLY A 58 22.38 -5.67 31.20
CA GLY A 58 21.29 -4.83 31.72
C GLY A 58 20.45 -5.45 32.85
N GLY A 59 20.74 -6.71 33.25
CA GLY A 59 20.01 -7.43 34.29
C GLY A 59 18.56 -7.80 33.93
N MET A 60 18.17 -7.71 32.65
CA MET A 60 16.81 -7.99 32.21
C MET A 60 16.59 -9.48 31.93
N ARG A 61 15.59 -10.10 32.57
CA ARG A 61 15.22 -11.47 32.19
C ARG A 61 14.66 -11.47 30.77
N LYS A 62 15.08 -12.46 29.97
CA LYS A 62 14.60 -12.64 28.58
C LYS A 62 13.06 -12.64 28.48
N LYS A 63 12.38 -13.27 29.44
CA LYS A 63 10.91 -13.30 29.52
C LYS A 63 10.30 -11.90 29.72
N ASP A 64 10.92 -11.06 30.53
CA ASP A 64 10.45 -9.70 30.78
C ASP A 64 10.66 -8.82 29.53
N PHE A 65 11.74 -9.06 28.79
CA PHE A 65 11.98 -8.43 27.49
C PHE A 65 10.89 -8.83 26.49
N ASP A 66 10.61 -10.13 26.37
CA ASP A 66 9.61 -10.66 25.44
C ASP A 66 8.23 -10.09 25.75
N ALA A 67 7.81 -10.08 27.02
CA ALA A 67 6.52 -9.51 27.42
C ALA A 67 6.40 -8.02 27.07
N LEU A 68 7.49 -7.26 27.22
CA LEU A 68 7.52 -5.83 26.90
C LEU A 68 7.43 -5.59 25.38
N MET A 69 8.21 -6.34 24.60
CA MET A 69 8.24 -6.22 23.14
C MET A 69 6.98 -6.76 22.48
N GLU A 70 6.33 -7.76 23.06
CA GLU A 70 5.12 -8.37 22.50
C GLU A 70 4.01 -7.32 22.32
N THR A 71 3.91 -6.33 23.20
CA THR A 71 2.93 -5.23 23.06
C THR A 71 3.15 -4.37 21.80
N VAL A 72 4.40 -4.22 21.37
CA VAL A 72 4.77 -3.46 20.16
C VAL A 72 4.67 -4.36 18.93
N LEU A 73 5.11 -5.61 19.04
CA LEU A 73 5.16 -6.56 17.93
C LEU A 73 3.78 -7.12 17.56
N ALA A 74 2.88 -7.34 18.52
CA ALA A 74 1.53 -7.83 18.26
C ALA A 74 0.72 -6.87 17.38
N LYS A 75 0.70 -5.57 17.74
CA LYS A 75 0.03 -4.53 16.94
C LYS A 75 0.58 -4.45 15.51
N ARG A 76 1.89 -4.63 15.35
CA ARG A 76 2.55 -4.63 14.04
C ARG A 76 2.16 -5.84 13.21
N ARG A 77 2.18 -7.03 13.79
CA ARG A 77 1.75 -8.27 13.11
C ARG A 77 0.31 -8.16 12.63
N GLU A 78 -0.57 -7.58 13.44
CA GLU A 78 -1.96 -7.31 13.06
C GLU A 78 -2.05 -6.36 11.85
N ARG A 79 -1.32 -5.24 11.87
CA ARG A 79 -1.28 -4.27 10.76
C ARG A 79 -0.66 -4.83 9.48
N GLU A 80 0.41 -5.62 9.61
CA GLU A 80 1.04 -6.33 8.49
C GLU A 80 0.05 -7.31 7.83
N THR A 81 -0.62 -8.12 8.65
CA THR A 81 -1.64 -9.07 8.18
C THR A 81 -2.78 -8.33 7.47
N LYS A 82 -3.27 -7.23 8.04
CA LYS A 82 -4.30 -6.40 7.42
C LYS A 82 -3.84 -5.83 6.08
N THR A 83 -2.63 -5.26 6.01
CA THR A 83 -2.08 -4.68 4.78
C THR A 83 -1.95 -5.74 3.69
N ARG A 84 -1.48 -6.95 4.05
CA ARG A 84 -1.38 -8.08 3.13
C ARG A 84 -2.75 -8.50 2.59
N GLN A 85 -3.74 -8.65 3.46
CA GLN A 85 -5.11 -8.97 3.06
C GLN A 85 -5.68 -7.91 2.12
N GLN A 86 -5.42 -6.63 2.39
CA GLN A 86 -5.88 -5.53 1.53
C GLN A 86 -5.27 -5.60 0.12
N LEU A 87 -3.96 -5.91 0.02
CA LEU A 87 -3.27 -6.12 -1.26
C LEU A 87 -3.83 -7.33 -2.02
N GLU A 88 -4.12 -8.43 -1.33
CA GLU A 88 -4.74 -9.62 -1.92
C GLU A 88 -6.14 -9.32 -2.46
N THR A 89 -6.93 -8.49 -1.76
CA THR A 89 -8.26 -8.08 -2.24
C THR A 89 -8.17 -7.26 -3.53
N ILE A 90 -7.29 -6.24 -3.59
CA ILE A 90 -7.11 -5.44 -4.82
C ILE A 90 -6.78 -6.35 -6.00
N TRP A 91 -5.91 -7.33 -5.77
CA TRP A 91 -5.51 -8.25 -6.83
C TRP A 91 -6.69 -9.07 -7.36
N GLN A 92 -7.60 -9.53 -6.50
CA GLN A 92 -8.81 -10.23 -6.91
C GLN A 92 -9.74 -9.32 -7.71
N GLU A 93 -9.99 -8.10 -7.24
CA GLU A 93 -10.89 -7.13 -7.89
C GLU A 93 -10.38 -6.69 -9.28
N GLU A 94 -9.07 -6.48 -9.40
CA GLU A 94 -8.42 -6.20 -10.68
C GLU A 94 -8.55 -7.38 -11.67
N GLY A 95 -8.46 -8.61 -11.17
CA GLY A 95 -8.72 -9.81 -11.95
C GLY A 95 -10.17 -9.88 -12.46
N GLU A 96 -11.14 -9.54 -11.61
CA GLU A 96 -12.55 -9.46 -11.98
C GLU A 96 -12.81 -8.40 -13.06
N MET A 97 -12.16 -7.24 -12.97
CA MET A 97 -12.29 -6.18 -13.96
C MET A 97 -11.84 -6.65 -15.35
N ILE A 98 -10.72 -7.39 -15.43
CA ILE A 98 -10.22 -7.96 -16.68
C ILE A 98 -11.23 -8.97 -17.26
N LEU A 99 -11.83 -9.81 -16.42
CA LEU A 99 -12.85 -10.78 -16.86
C LEU A 99 -14.08 -10.08 -17.44
N ILE A 100 -14.52 -8.99 -16.82
CA ILE A 100 -15.65 -8.19 -17.30
C ILE A 100 -15.32 -7.51 -18.62
N LEU A 101 -14.15 -6.89 -18.75
CA LEU A 101 -13.68 -6.29 -20.00
C LEU A 101 -13.64 -7.33 -21.14
N LYS A 102 -13.18 -8.56 -20.86
CA LYS A 102 -13.20 -9.66 -21.83
C LYS A 102 -14.61 -10.04 -22.27
N LYS A 103 -15.56 -10.16 -21.33
CA LYS A 103 -16.97 -10.48 -21.65
C LYS A 103 -17.61 -9.44 -22.57
N VAL A 104 -17.34 -8.15 -22.32
CA VAL A 104 -17.85 -7.03 -23.11
C VAL A 104 -17.31 -7.08 -24.54
N LEU A 105 -16.01 -7.32 -24.71
CA LEU A 105 -15.41 -7.43 -26.04
C LEU A 105 -15.86 -8.67 -26.83
N THR A 106 -16.31 -9.73 -26.14
CA THR A 106 -16.92 -10.89 -26.79
C THR A 106 -18.40 -10.72 -27.15
N GLY A 107 -18.99 -9.55 -26.87
CA GLY A 107 -20.41 -9.27 -27.13
C GLY A 107 -21.38 -9.92 -26.14
N ASN A 108 -20.88 -10.47 -25.04
CA ASN A 108 -21.66 -11.20 -24.03
C ASN A 108 -22.10 -10.30 -22.86
N CYS A 109 -22.14 -8.97 -23.07
CA CYS A 109 -22.52 -8.01 -22.04
C CYS A 109 -23.33 -6.87 -22.65
N ASN A 110 -24.47 -6.57 -22.03
CA ASN A 110 -25.29 -5.40 -22.35
C ASN A 110 -24.52 -4.10 -21.99
N PRO A 111 -24.45 -3.09 -22.87
CA PRO A 111 -23.75 -1.83 -22.60
C PRO A 111 -24.20 -1.10 -21.32
N ALA A 112 -25.48 -1.17 -20.96
CA ALA A 112 -25.99 -0.53 -19.74
C ALA A 112 -25.45 -1.21 -18.47
N ASP A 113 -25.42 -2.54 -18.47
CA ASP A 113 -24.88 -3.33 -17.35
C ASP A 113 -23.37 -3.14 -17.23
N PHE A 114 -22.68 -2.97 -18.36
CA PHE A 114 -21.25 -2.65 -18.39
C PHE A 114 -20.93 -1.32 -17.71
N GLU A 115 -21.64 -0.23 -18.04
CA GLU A 115 -21.35 1.08 -17.45
C GLU A 115 -21.63 1.12 -15.93
N ILE A 116 -22.63 0.37 -15.46
CA ILE A 116 -22.89 0.20 -14.02
C ILE A 116 -21.74 -0.57 -13.36
N MET A 117 -21.36 -1.73 -13.90
CA MET A 117 -20.26 -2.55 -13.36
C MET A 117 -18.93 -1.81 -13.37
N LYS A 118 -18.62 -1.09 -14.46
CA LYS A 118 -17.41 -0.28 -14.59
C LYS A 118 -17.35 0.81 -13.52
N ARG A 119 -18.44 1.53 -13.31
CA ARG A 119 -18.49 2.60 -12.30
C ARG A 119 -18.29 2.05 -10.90
N ASP A 120 -18.97 0.95 -10.57
CA ASP A 120 -18.87 0.28 -9.27
C ASP A 120 -17.43 -0.21 -8.99
N ILE A 121 -16.83 -0.92 -9.96
CA ILE A 121 -15.46 -1.43 -9.82
C ILE A 121 -14.44 -0.31 -9.69
N LEU A 122 -14.54 0.74 -10.53
CA LEU A 122 -13.62 1.88 -10.44
C LEU A 122 -13.73 2.62 -9.10
N LEU A 123 -14.93 2.69 -8.53
CA LEU A 123 -15.14 3.29 -7.22
C LEU A 123 -14.51 2.45 -6.11
N ARG A 124 -14.75 1.13 -6.12
CA ARG A 124 -14.13 0.19 -5.17
C ARG A 124 -12.60 0.18 -5.26
N LEU A 125 -12.04 0.12 -6.47
CA LEU A 125 -10.60 0.18 -6.68
C LEU A 125 -10.01 1.47 -6.13
N ARG A 126 -10.65 2.62 -6.37
CA ARG A 126 -10.17 3.91 -5.86
C ARG A 126 -10.17 3.97 -4.33
N GLU A 127 -11.25 3.53 -3.69
CA GLU A 127 -11.32 3.48 -2.23
C GLU A 127 -10.25 2.54 -1.67
N ARG A 128 -10.06 1.39 -2.30
CA ARG A 128 -9.09 0.39 -1.84
C ARG A 128 -7.64 0.81 -2.09
N GLU A 129 -7.34 1.45 -3.22
CA GLU A 129 -6.04 2.09 -3.48
C GLU A 129 -5.69 3.05 -2.35
N LYS A 130 -6.64 3.91 -1.96
CA LYS A 130 -6.45 4.87 -0.87
C LYS A 130 -6.22 4.18 0.47
N GLU A 131 -7.01 3.15 0.79
CA GLU A 131 -6.81 2.37 2.02
C GLU A 131 -5.46 1.66 2.06
N VAL A 132 -5.03 1.05 0.95
CA VAL A 132 -3.74 0.36 0.85
C VAL A 132 -2.59 1.35 0.95
N ALA A 133 -2.68 2.49 0.26
CA ALA A 133 -1.67 3.55 0.36
C ALA A 133 -1.54 4.03 1.82
N LYS A 134 -2.67 4.26 2.51
CA LYS A 134 -2.70 4.62 3.93
C LYS A 134 -2.03 3.56 4.80
N SER A 135 -2.38 2.29 4.62
CA SER A 135 -1.82 1.18 5.38
C SER A 135 -0.32 1.01 5.14
N LEU A 136 0.14 1.12 3.89
CA LEU A 136 1.55 1.02 3.52
C LEU A 136 2.37 2.18 4.08
N MET A 137 1.88 3.41 3.97
CA MET A 137 2.56 4.58 4.56
C MET A 137 2.67 4.46 6.07
N LYS A 138 1.58 4.05 6.73
CA LYS A 138 1.57 3.85 8.19
C LYS A 138 2.53 2.74 8.59
N PHE A 139 2.52 1.63 7.87
CA PHE A 139 3.46 0.55 8.09
C PHE A 139 4.91 1.04 7.93
N GLN A 140 5.23 1.71 6.83
CA GLN A 140 6.58 2.23 6.55
C GLN A 140 7.08 3.15 7.68
N LEU A 141 6.25 4.11 8.10
CA LEU A 141 6.60 5.05 9.17
C LEU A 141 6.86 4.30 10.49
N GLU A 142 5.99 3.36 10.87
CA GLU A 142 6.20 2.54 12.05
C GLU A 142 7.50 1.72 11.95
N GLN A 143 7.80 1.13 10.79
CA GLN A 143 9.02 0.35 10.58
C GLN A 143 10.27 1.22 10.79
N GLU A 144 10.29 2.42 10.22
CA GLU A 144 11.38 3.38 10.34
C GLU A 144 11.60 3.83 11.78
N GLU A 145 10.52 4.13 12.51
CA GLU A 145 10.59 4.53 13.91
C GLU A 145 11.17 3.44 14.81
N LEU A 146 10.75 2.18 14.61
CA LEU A 146 11.28 1.07 15.40
C LEU A 146 12.73 0.78 15.05
N ILE A 147 13.10 0.81 13.77
CA ILE A 147 14.49 0.62 13.35
C ILE A 147 15.36 1.73 13.94
N ALA A 148 14.93 2.99 13.89
CA ALA A 148 15.66 4.10 14.48
C ALA A 148 15.80 3.93 16.01
N ALA A 149 14.73 3.51 16.68
CA ALA A 149 14.76 3.29 18.13
C ALA A 149 15.66 2.11 18.53
N LEU A 150 15.62 1.00 17.79
CA LEU A 150 16.51 -0.15 18.00
C LEU A 150 17.96 0.21 17.74
N LYS A 151 18.25 0.95 16.66
CA LYS A 151 19.60 1.45 16.35
C LYS A 151 20.14 2.33 17.48
N ASN A 152 19.32 3.24 18.01
CA ASN A 152 19.70 4.11 19.13
C ASN A 152 19.94 3.31 20.43
N LEU A 153 19.15 2.28 20.71
CA LEU A 153 19.39 1.41 21.87
C LEU A 153 20.67 0.59 21.69
N LEU A 154 20.93 0.07 20.49
CA LEU A 154 22.13 -0.69 20.19
C LEU A 154 23.39 0.17 20.17
N SER A 155 23.32 1.44 19.78
CA SER A 155 24.47 2.35 19.83
C SER A 155 24.96 2.65 21.24
N LYS A 156 24.13 2.41 22.27
CA LYS A 156 24.53 2.49 23.68
C LYS A 156 25.33 1.26 24.15
N GLY A 157 25.41 0.20 23.34
CA GLY A 157 26.21 -0.98 23.65
C GLY A 157 25.82 -1.64 24.97
N GLU A 158 26.80 -1.78 25.87
CA GLU A 158 26.63 -2.37 27.21
C GLU A 158 25.99 -1.41 28.22
N GLU A 159 25.97 -0.10 27.93
CA GLU A 159 25.38 0.91 28.83
C GLU A 159 23.85 0.96 28.75
N VAL A 160 23.25 0.20 27.82
CA VAL A 160 21.80 0.19 27.62
C VAL A 160 21.09 -0.33 28.87
N ARG A 161 20.18 0.49 29.43
CA ARG A 161 19.45 0.15 30.65
C ARG A 161 18.02 -0.26 30.32
N ILE A 162 17.40 -1.04 31.21
CA ILE A 162 15.97 -1.41 31.12
C ILE A 162 15.08 -0.16 31.00
N LYS A 163 15.45 0.95 31.66
CA LYS A 163 14.71 2.22 31.59
C LYS A 163 14.71 2.81 30.18
N ASP A 164 15.81 2.67 29.43
CA ASP A 164 15.90 3.15 28.05
C ASP A 164 14.91 2.40 27.15
N LEU A 165 14.88 1.06 27.25
CA LEU A 165 13.94 0.23 26.50
C LEU A 165 12.48 0.56 26.86
N LYS A 166 12.16 0.69 28.15
CA LYS A 166 10.80 1.07 28.59
C LYS A 166 10.37 2.43 28.05
N SER A 167 11.29 3.39 28.00
CA SER A 167 11.02 4.72 27.43
C SER A 167 10.69 4.62 25.94
N VAL A 168 11.48 3.86 25.18
CA VAL A 168 11.24 3.64 23.75
C VAL A 168 9.89 2.99 23.50
N VAL A 169 9.56 1.91 24.22
CA VAL A 169 8.27 1.23 24.06
C VAL A 169 7.09 2.16 24.37
N LYS A 170 7.20 2.99 25.41
CA LYS A 170 6.18 3.98 25.73
C LYS A 170 6.02 5.03 24.63
N THR A 171 7.12 5.53 24.07
CA THR A 171 7.07 6.51 22.97
C THR A 171 6.46 5.91 21.70
N LEU A 172 6.87 4.69 21.32
CA LEU A 172 6.31 3.99 20.16
C LEU A 172 4.80 3.69 20.35
N GLY A 173 4.35 3.45 21.59
CA GLY A 173 2.93 3.24 21.88
C GLY A 173 2.04 4.48 21.74
N ASN A 174 2.61 5.69 21.84
CA ASN A 174 1.86 6.95 21.85
C ASN A 174 1.75 7.63 20.47
N ARG A 175 2.63 7.32 19.52
CA ARG A 175 2.68 7.96 18.19
C ARG A 175 1.62 7.50 17.17
N ASP A 176 0.79 6.53 17.54
CA ASP A 176 -0.22 5.91 16.68
C ASP A 176 -1.32 6.87 16.18
N ARG A 177 -1.58 7.98 16.90
CA ARG A 177 -2.63 8.97 16.54
C ARG A 177 -2.12 10.10 15.65
N GLU A 178 -1.00 10.72 16.02
CA GLU A 178 -0.43 11.86 15.29
C GLU A 178 -0.07 11.51 13.84
N SER A 179 0.46 10.30 13.63
CA SER A 179 0.84 9.81 12.29
C SER A 179 -0.37 9.55 11.38
N SER A 180 -1.58 9.37 11.92
CA SER A 180 -2.76 9.07 11.09
C SER A 180 -3.26 10.31 10.35
N ASP A 181 -3.28 11.46 11.02
CA ASP A 181 -3.81 12.71 10.46
C ASP A 181 -2.90 13.27 9.36
N GLU A 182 -1.59 13.08 9.49
CA GLU A 182 -0.63 13.49 8.46
C GLU A 182 -0.74 12.64 7.19
N ILE A 183 -0.89 11.32 7.34
CA ILE A 183 -1.08 10.41 6.20
C ILE A 183 -2.37 10.75 5.46
N ASP A 184 -3.46 11.04 6.18
CA ASP A 184 -4.73 11.43 5.56
C ASP A 184 -4.60 12.71 4.73
N ARG A 185 -3.88 13.72 5.23
CA ARG A 185 -3.60 14.96 4.48
C ARG A 185 -2.82 14.71 3.20
N ILE A 186 -1.76 13.88 3.26
CA ILE A 186 -0.93 13.57 2.08
C ILE A 186 -1.76 12.86 1.01
N LEU A 187 -2.60 11.90 1.41
CA LEU A 187 -3.46 11.17 0.48
C LEU A 187 -4.52 12.07 -0.16
N ASP A 188 -5.12 12.98 0.61
CA ASP A 188 -6.09 13.94 0.09
C ASP A 188 -5.46 14.91 -0.92
N GLU A 189 -4.22 15.35 -0.67
CA GLU A 189 -3.46 16.19 -1.60
C GLU A 189 -3.12 15.43 -2.89
N PHE A 190 -2.71 14.17 -2.79
CA PHE A 190 -2.45 13.33 -3.98
C PHE A 190 -3.72 13.13 -4.82
N ASP A 191 -4.86 12.86 -4.18
CA ASP A 191 -6.16 12.74 -4.88
C ASP A 191 -6.60 14.07 -5.52
N ARG A 192 -6.29 15.22 -4.89
CA ARG A 192 -6.52 16.54 -5.49
C ARG A 192 -5.71 16.69 -6.78
N ILE A 193 -4.40 16.45 -6.73
CA ILE A 193 -3.50 16.55 -7.88
C ILE A 193 -3.95 15.60 -9.01
N ARG A 194 -4.33 14.36 -8.68
CA ARG A 194 -4.80 13.40 -9.67
C ARG A 194 -6.06 13.87 -10.40
N ARG A 195 -6.99 14.51 -9.70
CA ARG A 195 -8.21 15.11 -10.30
C ARG A 195 -7.88 16.30 -11.19
N GLU A 196 -6.97 17.17 -10.75
CA GLU A 196 -6.51 18.31 -11.55
C GLU A 196 -5.89 17.85 -12.88
N VAL A 197 -5.01 16.85 -12.81
CA VAL A 197 -4.39 16.24 -14.00
C VAL A 197 -5.45 15.60 -14.91
N ALA A 198 -6.41 14.85 -14.36
CA ALA A 198 -7.49 14.26 -15.14
C ALA A 198 -8.34 15.31 -15.87
N ALA A 199 -8.70 16.40 -15.18
CA ALA A 199 -9.46 17.50 -15.77
C ALA A 199 -8.68 18.22 -16.89
N GLN A 200 -7.36 18.40 -16.72
CA GLN A 200 -6.49 18.94 -17.77
C GLN A 200 -6.45 18.03 -19.00
N TRP A 201 -6.36 16.71 -18.81
CA TRP A 201 -6.40 15.74 -19.91
C TRP A 201 -7.74 15.78 -20.65
N GLU A 202 -8.88 15.83 -19.95
CA GLU A 202 -10.20 15.99 -20.58
C GLU A 202 -10.30 17.30 -21.37
N GLY A 203 -9.71 18.39 -20.85
CA GLY A 203 -9.58 19.66 -21.56
C GLY A 203 -8.80 19.54 -22.87
N VAL A 204 -7.69 18.79 -22.88
CA VAL A 204 -6.89 18.54 -24.08
C VAL A 204 -7.69 17.73 -25.11
N PHE A 205 -8.30 16.60 -24.71
CA PHE A 205 -9.06 15.77 -25.65
C PHE A 205 -10.30 16.48 -26.22
N SER A 206 -11.00 17.26 -25.41
CA SER A 206 -12.15 18.06 -25.87
C SER A 206 -11.75 19.21 -26.81
N PHE A 207 -10.52 19.73 -26.70
CA PHE A 207 -9.96 20.71 -27.65
C PHE A 207 -9.61 20.07 -29.00
N TYR A 208 -9.06 18.84 -28.99
CA TYR A 208 -8.78 18.08 -30.21
C TYR A 208 -10.06 17.66 -30.95
N ASP A 209 -11.10 17.23 -30.24
CA ASP A 209 -12.39 16.91 -30.87
C ASP A 209 -13.07 18.13 -31.50
N LYS A 210 -12.93 19.32 -30.91
CA LYS A 210 -13.51 20.55 -31.48
C LYS A 210 -12.76 21.06 -32.72
N THR A 211 -11.45 20.84 -32.79
CA THR A 211 -10.61 21.31 -33.90
C THR A 211 -10.61 20.36 -35.09
N ALA A 212 -10.91 19.07 -34.89
CA ALA A 212 -11.07 18.08 -35.95
C ALA A 212 -12.35 18.26 -36.81
N TRP A 213 -13.32 19.06 -36.37
CA TRP A 213 -14.59 19.32 -37.08
C TRP A 213 -14.72 20.73 -37.66
N GLN A 214 -13.63 21.51 -37.70
CA GLN A 214 -13.58 22.85 -38.32
C GLN A 214 -12.63 22.96 -39.53
N GLY A 215 -12.10 21.82 -40.01
CA GLY A 215 -11.21 21.75 -41.19
C GLY A 215 -11.88 21.10 -42.39
#